data_AF-A0A0M0K2M5-F1
#
_entry.id   AF-A0A0M0K2M5-F1
#
_cell.length_a   1.000
_cell.length_b   1.000
_cell.length_c   1.000
_cell.angle_alpha   90.00
_cell.angle_beta   90.00
_cell.angle_gamma   90.00
#
_symmetry.space_group_name_H-M   'P 1'
#
loop_
_entity.id
_entity.type
_entity.pdbx_description
1 polymer ?
#
loop_
_entity_poly.entity_id
_entity_poly.type
_entity_poly.pdbx_seq_one_letter_code
_entity_poly.pdbx_strand_id
1 'polypeptide(L)'
;MASASRVAAQRLERAQLRADAARKMPSSTSSPSYGGYWDGSDASAVRVWDASQVYGVAMSRSLGDMQVHPYLISIPEIVTRQLDDKDRIIVLATDGVWDVMENEEVGQLATGETPARACQEIVSVCARRWDTQMPGRRDDITSVVVDLTHPDLNPEGVSSS
;
A
#
# COMPACT_ATOMS: atom_id res chain seq x y z
N MET A 1 -21.46 8.12 12.01
CA MET A 1 -20.50 8.41 13.09
C MET A 1 -19.86 7.14 13.71
N ALA A 2 -19.57 6.09 12.93
CA ALA A 2 -19.05 4.81 13.45
C ALA A 2 -17.74 4.32 12.78
N SER A 3 -17.04 5.17 12.00
CA SER A 3 -15.83 4.78 11.26
C SER A 3 -14.52 5.13 12.00
N ALA A 4 -14.46 6.31 12.65
CA ALA A 4 -13.25 6.79 13.33
C ALA A 4 -12.74 5.86 14.45
N SER A 5 -13.64 5.12 15.10
CA SER A 5 -13.31 4.19 16.19
C SER A 5 -12.62 2.91 15.71
N ARG A 6 -12.90 2.43 14.49
CA ARG A 6 -12.23 1.23 13.94
C ARG A 6 -10.85 1.55 13.36
N VAL A 7 -10.66 2.72 12.77
CA VAL A 7 -9.38 3.14 12.19
C VAL A 7 -8.35 3.47 13.27
N ALA A 8 -8.75 4.14 14.35
CA ALA A 8 -7.89 4.33 15.51
C ALA A 8 -7.55 2.99 16.19
N ALA A 9 -8.49 2.05 16.24
CA ALA A 9 -8.25 0.70 16.75
C ALA A 9 -7.28 -0.08 15.86
N GLN A 10 -7.35 0.02 14.53
CA GLN A 10 -6.39 -0.61 13.61
C GLN A 10 -5.00 0.03 13.65
N ARG A 11 -4.91 1.35 13.85
CA ARG A 11 -3.64 2.06 14.09
C ARG A 11 -3.02 1.65 15.41
N LEU A 12 -3.82 1.58 16.48
CA LEU A 12 -3.36 1.13 17.79
C LEU A 12 -3.04 -0.37 17.75
N GLU A 13 -3.80 -1.19 17.04
CA GLU A 13 -3.54 -2.62 16.88
C GLU A 13 -2.28 -2.87 16.05
N ARG A 14 -2.05 -2.16 14.94
CA ARG A 14 -0.78 -2.24 14.19
C ARG A 14 0.40 -1.69 15.01
N ALA A 15 0.23 -0.61 15.75
CA ALA A 15 1.26 -0.06 16.62
C ALA A 15 1.54 -0.96 17.84
N GLN A 16 0.50 -1.58 18.41
CA GLN A 16 0.58 -2.49 19.55
C GLN A 16 1.12 -3.85 19.12
N LEU A 17 0.76 -4.36 17.93
CA LEU A 17 1.39 -5.54 17.33
C LEU A 17 2.87 -5.28 17.05
N ARG A 18 3.25 -4.07 16.61
CA ARG A 18 4.65 -3.63 16.50
C ARG A 18 5.34 -3.58 17.87
N ALA A 19 4.68 -3.05 18.90
CA ALA A 19 5.23 -2.91 20.26
C ALA A 19 5.30 -4.24 21.05
N ASP A 20 4.31 -5.12 20.91
CA ASP A 20 4.23 -6.41 21.57
C ASP A 20 5.17 -7.43 20.92
N ALA A 21 5.38 -7.34 19.60
CA ALA A 21 6.46 -8.04 18.91
C ALA A 21 7.83 -7.64 19.49
N ALA A 22 8.04 -6.35 19.78
CA ALA A 22 9.26 -5.88 20.45
C ALA A 22 9.41 -6.38 21.90
N ARG A 23 8.31 -6.70 22.60
CA ARG A 23 8.30 -7.12 24.01
C ARG A 23 8.46 -8.63 24.23
N LYS A 24 8.13 -9.46 23.23
CA LYS A 24 8.21 -10.94 23.29
C LYS A 24 9.48 -11.51 22.65
N MET A 25 10.59 -10.78 22.71
CA MET A 25 11.86 -11.24 22.13
C MET A 25 12.63 -12.14 23.11
N PRO A 26 12.92 -13.41 22.78
CA PRO A 26 13.92 -14.20 23.48
C PRO A 26 15.31 -13.60 23.21
N SER A 27 16.15 -13.53 24.23
CA SER A 27 17.45 -12.87 24.25
C SER A 27 18.56 -13.58 23.46
N SER A 28 18.26 -14.25 22.35
CA SER A 28 19.25 -15.00 21.57
C SER A 28 19.36 -14.49 20.15
N THR A 29 20.48 -13.81 19.91
CA THR A 29 21.18 -13.64 18.63
C THR A 29 21.20 -14.95 17.83
N SER A 30 20.26 -15.12 16.91
CA SER A 30 20.37 -16.11 15.84
C SER A 30 20.03 -15.42 14.52
N SER A 31 21.01 -15.39 13.62
CA SER A 31 20.85 -14.93 12.23
C SER A 31 19.62 -15.56 11.57
N PRO A 32 18.89 -14.83 10.71
CA PRO A 32 17.74 -15.40 10.03
C PRO A 32 18.20 -16.51 9.08
N SER A 33 17.50 -17.62 9.07
CA SER A 33 17.70 -18.69 8.09
C SER A 33 17.21 -18.27 6.70
N TYR A 34 17.68 -18.93 5.65
CA TYR A 34 17.14 -18.80 4.29
C TYR A 34 15.60 -18.94 4.29
N GLY A 35 14.90 -18.02 3.63
CA GLY A 35 13.44 -17.93 3.67
C GLY A 35 12.84 -17.39 4.99
N GLY A 36 13.68 -16.96 5.93
CA GLY A 36 13.27 -16.37 7.21
C GLY A 36 12.93 -14.89 7.08
N TYR A 37 12.01 -14.46 7.94
CA TYR A 37 11.66 -13.05 8.12
C TYR A 37 12.68 -12.40 9.05
N TRP A 38 13.28 -11.30 8.60
CA TRP A 38 14.19 -10.50 9.43
C TRP A 38 13.87 -9.02 9.28
N ASP A 39 13.74 -8.34 10.41
CA ASP A 39 13.41 -6.91 10.50
C ASP A 39 14.64 -6.02 10.74
N GLY A 40 15.81 -6.63 10.93
CA GLY A 40 17.12 -6.00 10.97
C GLY A 40 17.16 -4.63 11.61
N SER A 41 17.03 -4.58 12.94
CA SER A 41 17.26 -3.42 13.82
C SER A 41 16.70 -2.07 13.32
N ASP A 42 15.64 -1.63 14.00
CA ASP A 42 15.02 -0.30 13.94
C ASP A 42 14.46 0.11 12.57
N ALA A 43 13.17 -0.18 12.38
CA ALA A 43 12.28 0.37 11.34
C ALA A 43 12.40 -0.16 9.90
N SER A 44 13.04 -1.30 9.66
CA SER A 44 13.05 -1.89 8.31
C SER A 44 11.83 -2.80 8.07
N ALA A 45 11.25 -2.73 6.86
CA ALA A 45 10.17 -3.60 6.45
C ALA A 45 10.62 -5.07 6.47
N VAL A 46 9.72 -5.97 6.90
CA VAL A 46 9.99 -7.41 6.94
C VAL A 46 10.33 -7.92 5.54
N ARG A 47 11.45 -8.64 5.41
CA ARG A 47 11.96 -9.15 4.12
C ARG A 47 12.06 -10.66 4.08
N VAL A 48 11.92 -11.20 2.87
CA VAL A 48 12.29 -12.57 2.48
C VAL A 48 13.70 -12.52 1.90
N TRP A 49 14.63 -13.26 2.50
CA TRP A 49 16.06 -13.24 2.15
C TRP A 49 16.48 -14.47 1.37
N ASP A 50 17.43 -14.26 0.45
CA ASP A 50 18.12 -15.33 -0.25
C ASP A 50 19.10 -16.07 0.69
N ALA A 51 19.66 -17.19 0.23
CA ALA A 51 20.52 -18.01 1.08
C ALA A 51 21.82 -17.29 1.49
N SER A 52 22.29 -16.36 0.64
CA SER A 52 23.48 -15.56 0.93
C SER A 52 23.22 -14.34 1.81
N GLN A 53 21.96 -14.01 2.09
CA GLN A 53 21.53 -12.80 2.82
C GLN A 53 22.00 -11.49 2.18
N VAL A 54 22.26 -11.50 0.87
CA VAL A 54 22.66 -10.30 0.11
C VAL A 54 21.44 -9.68 -0.58
N TYR A 55 20.46 -10.50 -0.96
CA TYR A 55 19.29 -10.08 -1.69
C TYR A 55 18.02 -10.36 -0.86
N GLY A 56 17.21 -9.31 -0.64
CA GLY A 56 16.03 -9.38 0.21
C GLY A 56 14.86 -8.56 -0.32
N VAL A 57 13.71 -9.20 -0.46
CA VAL A 57 12.47 -8.60 -0.99
C VAL A 57 11.50 -8.31 0.14
N ALA A 58 10.91 -7.12 0.18
CA ALA A 58 10.01 -6.67 1.25
C ALA A 58 8.53 -7.08 1.05
N MET A 59 8.29 -8.07 0.18
CA MET A 59 6.96 -8.57 -0.14
C MET A 59 6.98 -10.10 -0.08
N SER A 60 5.81 -10.73 0.09
CA SER A 60 5.67 -12.19 0.02
C SER A 60 5.28 -12.69 -1.38
N ARG A 61 4.93 -11.78 -2.28
CA ARG A 61 4.51 -12.08 -3.65
C ARG A 61 5.16 -11.12 -4.62
N SER A 62 5.72 -11.63 -5.71
CA SER A 62 6.27 -10.83 -6.80
C SER A 62 6.37 -11.64 -8.08
N LEU A 63 6.50 -10.94 -9.21
CA LEU A 63 6.86 -11.55 -10.47
C LEU A 63 8.39 -11.48 -10.63
N GLY A 64 9.02 -12.57 -11.03
CA GLY A 64 10.48 -12.62 -11.17
C GLY A 64 11.16 -13.13 -9.90
N ASP A 65 12.03 -12.31 -9.30
CA ASP A 65 12.77 -12.55 -8.04
C ASP A 65 13.24 -13.99 -7.82
N MET A 66 13.81 -14.59 -8.87
CA MET A 66 14.16 -16.03 -8.88
C MET A 66 15.19 -16.42 -7.81
N GLN A 67 15.96 -15.46 -7.30
CA GLN A 67 16.99 -15.67 -6.28
C GLN A 67 16.42 -16.08 -4.91
N VAL A 68 15.15 -15.76 -4.64
CA VAL A 68 14.45 -16.05 -3.38
C VAL A 68 13.33 -17.08 -3.55
N HIS A 69 13.18 -17.65 -4.74
CA HIS A 69 12.32 -18.81 -4.96
C HIS A 69 12.82 -20.01 -4.13
N PRO A 70 11.95 -20.85 -3.52
CA PRO A 70 10.49 -20.91 -3.66
C PRO A 70 9.69 -20.11 -2.62
N TYR A 71 10.31 -19.23 -1.83
CA TYR A 71 9.62 -18.56 -0.72
C TYR A 71 8.74 -17.38 -1.16
N LEU A 72 8.93 -16.88 -2.39
CA LEU A 72 8.02 -15.93 -3.04
C LEU A 72 7.10 -16.65 -4.03
N ILE A 73 5.85 -16.21 -4.09
CA ILE A 73 4.87 -16.69 -5.08
C ILE A 73 4.50 -15.58 -6.06
N SER A 74 4.26 -15.96 -7.31
CA SER A 74 3.79 -15.04 -8.37
C SER A 74 2.27 -15.02 -8.52
N ILE A 75 1.55 -15.74 -7.64
CA ILE A 75 0.10 -15.88 -7.73
C ILE A 75 -0.57 -14.65 -7.11
N PRO A 76 -1.35 -13.86 -7.88
CA PRO A 76 -2.02 -12.68 -7.35
C PRO A 76 -3.19 -13.06 -6.45
N GLU A 77 -3.59 -12.13 -5.57
CA GLU A 77 -4.91 -12.18 -4.96
C GLU A 77 -5.93 -11.60 -5.93
N ILE A 78 -7.03 -12.32 -6.16
CA ILE A 78 -8.10 -11.89 -7.06
C ILE A 78 -9.31 -11.55 -6.22
N VAL A 79 -9.72 -10.28 -6.28
CA VAL A 79 -10.94 -9.78 -5.64
C VAL A 79 -11.86 -9.24 -6.74
N THR A 80 -13.10 -9.70 -6.75
CA THR A 80 -14.15 -9.20 -7.65
C THR A 80 -15.16 -8.42 -6.84
N ARG A 81 -15.52 -7.23 -7.31
CA ARG A 81 -16.54 -6.38 -6.69
C ARG A 81 -17.54 -5.95 -7.77
N GLN A 82 -18.82 -6.03 -7.44
CA GLN A 82 -19.88 -5.40 -8.23
C GLN A 82 -19.92 -3.91 -7.91
N LEU A 83 -19.84 -3.08 -8.94
CA LEU A 83 -19.97 -1.63 -8.81
C LEU A 83 -21.43 -1.24 -8.59
N ASP A 84 -21.66 -0.21 -7.78
CA ASP A 84 -22.96 0.44 -7.63
C ASP A 84 -22.87 1.95 -7.88
N ASP A 85 -24.00 2.65 -7.87
CA ASP A 85 -24.06 4.09 -8.17
C ASP A 85 -23.31 4.98 -7.16
N LYS A 86 -22.83 4.41 -6.04
CA LYS A 86 -22.01 5.13 -5.04
C LYS A 86 -20.52 5.03 -5.37
N ASP A 87 -20.13 4.11 -6.25
CA ASP A 87 -18.77 3.93 -6.71
C ASP A 87 -18.43 4.95 -7.79
N ARG A 88 -17.73 6.01 -7.39
CA ARG A 88 -17.41 7.11 -8.30
C ARG A 88 -16.02 7.02 -8.90
N ILE A 89 -15.04 6.55 -8.12
CA ILE A 89 -13.62 6.61 -8.49
C ILE A 89 -12.90 5.37 -7.97
N ILE A 90 -11.92 4.90 -8.75
CA ILE A 90 -10.87 3.98 -8.29
C ILE A 90 -9.52 4.70 -8.34
N VAL A 91 -8.73 4.55 -7.27
CA VAL A 91 -7.33 4.97 -7.25
C VAL A 91 -6.45 3.74 -7.14
N LEU A 92 -5.51 3.59 -8.06
CA LEU A 92 -4.45 2.58 -8.02
C LEU A 92 -3.13 3.33 -7.84
N ALA A 93 -2.31 2.94 -6.88
CA ALA A 93 -1.02 3.58 -6.67
C ALA A 93 0.01 2.62 -6.08
N THR A 94 1.29 2.95 -6.25
CA THR A 94 2.40 2.24 -5.61
C THR A 94 2.49 2.57 -4.12
N ASP A 95 3.26 1.77 -3.37
CA ASP A 95 3.59 2.02 -1.95
C ASP A 95 4.17 3.41 -1.72
N GLY A 96 4.88 3.98 -2.70
CA GLY A 96 5.30 5.37 -2.70
C GLY A 96 4.20 6.36 -2.34
N VAL A 97 2.92 6.10 -2.64
CA VAL A 97 1.79 6.92 -2.16
C VAL A 97 1.34 6.51 -0.76
N TRP A 98 1.09 5.21 -0.56
CA TRP A 98 0.45 4.67 0.64
C TRP A 98 1.34 4.70 1.89
N ASP A 99 2.65 4.82 1.73
CA ASP A 99 3.60 4.96 2.83
C ASP A 99 3.49 6.32 3.55
N VAL A 100 2.98 7.35 2.85
CA VAL A 100 2.92 8.73 3.36
C VAL A 100 1.53 9.36 3.28
N MET A 101 0.54 8.67 2.70
CA MET A 101 -0.83 9.15 2.57
C MET A 101 -1.85 8.10 2.99
N GLU A 102 -2.92 8.55 3.64
CA GLU A 102 -4.01 7.69 4.09
C GLU A 102 -5.10 7.55 3.02
N ASN A 103 -5.81 6.42 3.02
CA ASN A 103 -6.84 6.11 2.02
C ASN A 103 -7.93 7.19 1.95
N GLU A 104 -8.41 7.68 3.09
CA GLU A 104 -9.45 8.71 3.15
C GLU A 104 -9.00 10.04 2.54
N GLU A 105 -7.73 10.41 2.77
CA GLU A 105 -7.17 11.63 2.21
C GLU A 105 -7.04 11.52 0.69
N VAL A 106 -6.48 10.41 0.20
CA VAL A 106 -6.37 10.16 -1.24
C VAL A 106 -7.76 10.16 -1.88
N GLY A 107 -8.77 9.58 -1.22
CA GLY A 107 -10.16 9.61 -1.67
C GLY A 107 -10.76 11.02 -1.74
N GLN A 108 -10.45 11.89 -0.77
CA GLN A 108 -10.88 13.30 -0.79
C GLN A 108 -10.26 14.06 -1.97
N LEU A 109 -8.95 13.92 -2.18
CA LEU A 109 -8.27 14.54 -3.32
C LEU A 109 -8.80 14.00 -4.65
N ALA A 110 -9.08 12.70 -4.71
CA ALA A 110 -9.57 12.08 -5.93
C ALA A 110 -10.97 12.55 -6.32
N THR A 111 -11.87 12.74 -5.34
CA THR A 111 -13.27 13.12 -5.58
C THR A 111 -13.52 14.62 -5.79
N GLY A 112 -12.54 15.47 -5.50
CA GLY A 112 -12.67 16.93 -5.59
C GLY A 112 -12.41 17.52 -6.98
N GLU A 113 -11.80 16.77 -7.89
CA GLU A 113 -11.27 17.27 -9.16
C GLU A 113 -11.49 16.29 -10.31
N THR A 114 -11.10 16.68 -11.53
CA THR A 114 -11.05 15.74 -12.67
C THR A 114 -9.96 14.69 -12.42
N PRO A 115 -10.06 13.47 -13.00
CA PRO A 115 -9.09 12.40 -12.76
C PRO A 115 -7.63 12.80 -13.02
N ALA A 116 -7.39 13.59 -14.07
CA ALA A 116 -6.06 14.08 -14.40
C ALA A 116 -5.51 15.03 -13.33
N ARG A 117 -6.34 15.96 -12.83
CA ARG A 117 -5.93 16.91 -11.77
C ARG A 117 -5.78 16.22 -10.43
N ALA A 118 -6.73 15.36 -10.07
CA ALA A 118 -6.65 14.51 -8.90
C ALA A 118 -5.34 13.71 -8.86
N CYS A 119 -4.97 13.07 -9.97
CA CYS A 119 -3.74 12.31 -10.06
C CYS A 119 -2.50 13.20 -9.84
N GLN A 120 -2.44 14.35 -10.52
CA GLN A 120 -1.35 15.33 -10.35
C GLN A 120 -1.26 15.85 -8.91
N GLU A 121 -2.39 16.10 -8.27
CA GLU A 121 -2.45 16.59 -6.91
C GLU A 121 -1.99 15.53 -5.90
N ILE A 122 -2.46 14.28 -6.03
CA ILE A 122 -2.02 13.15 -5.20
C ILE A 122 -0.50 13.00 -5.27
N VAL A 123 0.07 12.97 -6.48
CA VAL A 123 1.53 12.86 -6.67
C VAL A 123 2.27 14.05 -6.06
N SER A 124 1.73 15.27 -6.23
CA SER A 124 2.36 16.49 -5.71
C SER A 124 2.33 16.57 -4.18
N VAL A 125 1.21 16.20 -3.55
CA VAL A 125 1.08 16.12 -2.10
C VAL A 125 2.01 15.04 -1.55
N CYS A 126 2.01 13.87 -2.17
CA CYS A 126 2.87 12.76 -1.81
C CYS A 126 4.36 13.15 -1.86
N ALA A 127 4.81 13.76 -2.94
CA ALA A 127 6.21 14.19 -3.09
C ALA A 127 6.66 15.15 -1.98
N ARG A 128 5.80 16.12 -1.61
CA ARG A 128 6.07 17.03 -0.50
C ARG A 128 6.14 16.31 0.85
N ARG A 129 5.32 15.27 1.04
CA ARG A 129 5.34 14.49 2.29
C ARG A 129 6.60 13.66 2.42
N TRP A 130 7.07 13.04 1.35
CA TRP A 130 8.38 12.39 1.34
C TRP A 130 9.49 13.38 1.75
N ASP A 131 9.51 14.59 1.18
CA ASP A 131 10.53 15.59 1.51
C ASP A 131 10.52 16.04 2.98
N THR A 132 9.33 16.13 3.56
CA THR A 132 9.14 16.69 4.90
C THR A 132 9.13 15.65 6.01
N GLN A 133 8.58 14.47 5.77
CA GLN A 133 8.44 13.40 6.76
C GLN A 133 9.55 12.35 6.65
N MET A 134 10.17 12.19 5.49
CA MET A 134 11.30 11.27 5.27
C MET A 134 12.47 11.96 4.55
N PRO A 135 13.10 13.00 5.14
CA PRO A 135 14.15 13.76 4.46
C PRO A 135 15.30 12.88 3.99
N GLY A 136 15.73 13.10 2.74
CA GLY A 136 16.83 12.35 2.12
C GLY A 136 16.45 11.00 1.52
N ARG A 137 15.18 10.59 1.60
CA ARG A 137 14.64 9.42 0.91
C ARG A 137 13.34 9.79 0.21
N ARG A 138 13.18 9.36 -1.03
CA ARG A 138 11.91 9.44 -1.76
C ARG A 138 11.80 8.21 -2.62
N ASP A 139 10.66 7.52 -2.53
CA ASP A 139 10.34 6.41 -3.42
C ASP A 139 9.81 6.89 -4.78
N ASP A 140 9.68 5.99 -5.73
CA ASP A 140 8.96 6.25 -6.96
C ASP A 140 7.46 6.35 -6.69
N ILE A 141 6.87 7.49 -7.06
CA ILE A 141 5.47 7.80 -6.80
C ILE A 141 4.68 7.62 -8.09
N THR A 142 3.83 6.58 -8.15
CA THR A 142 2.94 6.35 -9.28
C THR A 142 1.49 6.26 -8.80
N SER A 143 0.59 6.94 -9.50
CA SER A 143 -0.86 6.90 -9.24
C SER A 143 -1.65 6.88 -10.55
N VAL A 144 -2.79 6.20 -10.53
CA VAL A 144 -3.79 6.14 -11.61
C VAL A 144 -5.14 6.40 -10.97
N VAL A 145 -5.85 7.42 -11.49
CA VAL A 145 -7.19 7.78 -11.05
C VAL A 145 -8.16 7.47 -12.18
N VAL A 146 -9.17 6.65 -11.88
CA VAL A 146 -10.19 6.21 -12.83
C VAL A 146 -11.53 6.76 -12.42
N ASP A 147 -12.19 7.50 -13.31
CA ASP A 147 -13.59 7.91 -13.14
C ASP A 147 -14.51 6.78 -13.56
N LEU A 148 -15.30 6.27 -12.61
CA LEU A 148 -16.29 5.21 -12.85
C LEU A 148 -17.65 5.76 -13.28
N THR A 149 -17.83 7.08 -13.27
CA THR A 149 -19.07 7.74 -13.68
C THR A 149 -19.08 8.14 -15.15
N HIS A 150 -18.03 7.80 -15.90
CA HIS A 150 -17.94 8.13 -17.31
C HIS A 150 -19.09 7.46 -18.09
N PRO A 151 -19.84 8.20 -18.94
CA PRO A 151 -21.02 7.67 -19.63
C PRO A 151 -20.78 6.38 -20.41
N ASP A 152 -19.60 6.23 -21.00
CA ASP A 152 -19.22 5.04 -21.78
C ASP A 152 -19.03 3.75 -20.94
N LEU A 153 -18.94 3.86 -19.61
CA LEU A 153 -18.89 2.71 -18.71
C LEU A 153 -20.29 2.15 -18.42
N ASN A 154 -21.35 2.85 -18.83
CA ASN A 154 -22.72 2.38 -18.74
C ASN A 154 -23.21 1.91 -20.11
N PRO A 155 -23.12 0.61 -20.45
CA PRO A 155 -23.62 0.09 -21.72
C PRO A 155 -25.15 0.23 -21.85
N GLU A 156 -25.84 0.53 -20.76
CA GLU A 156 -27.25 0.91 -20.76
C GLU A 156 -27.38 2.44 -20.77
N GLY A 157 -27.27 3.02 -21.96
CA GLY A 157 -27.77 4.37 -22.25
C GLY A 157 -29.30 4.44 -22.15
N VAL A 158 -29.88 4.15 -20.98
CA VAL A 158 -31.26 4.48 -20.68
C VAL A 158 -31.28 5.93 -20.22
N SER A 159 -31.50 6.82 -21.19
CA SER A 159 -32.00 8.16 -20.94
C SER A 159 -33.32 8.05 -20.17
N SER A 160 -33.31 8.22 -18.86
CA SER A 160 -34.52 8.56 -18.13
C SER A 160 -34.82 10.03 -18.40
N SER A 161 -35.80 10.24 -19.27
CA SER A 161 -36.48 11.51 -19.51
C SER A 161 -37.17 12.04 -18.25
#